data_AF-A0A4R7V0S4-F1
#
_entry.id   AF-A0A4R7V0S4-F1
#
_cell.length_a   1.000
_cell.length_b   1.000
_cell.length_c   1.000
_cell.angle_alpha   90.00
_cell.angle_beta   90.00
_cell.angle_gamma   90.00
#
_symmetry.space_group_name_H-M   'P 1'
#
loop_
_entity.id
_entity.type
_entity.pdbx_description
1 polymer ?
#
loop_
_entity_poly.entity_id
_entity_poly.type
_entity_poly.pdbx_seq_one_letter_code
_entity_poly.pdbx_strand_id
1 'polypeptide(L)'
;MHSGDVTDAREGATEFIDVPLAGMGQYVVPQVHVYAGESFDEVAESMFGYQTRGRDQGGAPFDARTVRSRSRLHGQGRVALPVVFARGEHGWQAVWLHLYLRGTPAFNRVEGNTFTTAHRVRALVERRYLTMSYLVGLWRTRTEVTIWDGRALDGPVTFVGVDAPRELPDGSDVYTLDRLGELIPA
;
A
#
# COMPACT_ATOMS: atom_id res chain seq x y z
N MET A 1 -13.04 17.87 4.55
CA MET A 1 -14.53 17.83 4.52
C MET A 1 -14.94 16.40 4.85
N HIS A 2 -16.03 16.17 5.57
CA HIS A 2 -16.55 14.83 5.87
C HIS A 2 -17.97 14.71 5.34
N SER A 3 -18.36 13.54 4.84
CA SER A 3 -19.70 13.24 4.33
C SER A 3 -20.84 13.29 5.35
N GLY A 4 -20.56 13.51 6.65
CA GLY A 4 -21.46 13.15 7.76
C GLY A 4 -21.25 11.72 8.26
N ASP A 5 -21.78 11.42 9.45
CA ASP A 5 -21.67 10.14 10.17
C ASP A 5 -22.94 9.29 9.94
N VAL A 6 -22.78 8.15 9.27
CA VAL A 6 -23.88 7.21 8.97
C VAL A 6 -23.92 6.11 10.03
N THR A 7 -24.96 6.14 10.85
CA THR A 7 -25.10 5.22 12.00
C THR A 7 -26.04 4.02 11.76
N ASP A 8 -26.88 4.06 10.72
CA ASP A 8 -27.71 2.92 10.26
C ASP A 8 -27.56 2.76 8.73
N ALA A 9 -27.24 1.55 8.30
CA ALA A 9 -26.84 1.24 6.92
C ALA A 9 -27.28 -0.18 6.49
N ARG A 10 -28.57 -0.52 6.70
CA ARG A 10 -29.12 -1.87 6.39
C ARG A 10 -28.91 -2.33 4.96
N GLU A 11 -28.94 -1.40 4.01
CA GLU A 11 -28.71 -1.65 2.57
C GLU A 11 -27.27 -1.33 2.14
N GLY A 12 -26.36 -1.16 3.11
CA GLY A 12 -25.00 -0.65 2.89
C GLY A 12 -24.93 0.88 2.89
N ALA A 13 -23.75 1.41 3.18
CA ALA A 13 -23.45 2.83 3.13
C ALA A 13 -22.02 3.07 2.66
N THR A 14 -21.73 4.30 2.26
CA THR A 14 -20.37 4.75 1.98
C THR A 14 -20.17 6.13 2.57
N GLU A 15 -19.08 6.27 3.32
CA GLU A 15 -18.63 7.53 3.89
C GLU A 15 -17.30 7.93 3.25
N PHE A 16 -17.02 9.23 3.24
CA PHE A 16 -15.76 9.74 2.73
C PHE A 16 -15.27 10.94 3.54
N ILE A 17 -13.95 11.11 3.52
CA ILE A 17 -13.25 12.24 4.11
C ILE A 17 -12.32 12.81 3.04
N ASP A 18 -12.58 14.06 2.65
CA ASP A 18 -11.64 14.81 1.81
C ASP A 18 -10.52 15.37 2.67
N VAL A 19 -9.30 14.92 2.37
CA VAL A 19 -8.06 15.23 3.09
C VAL A 19 -7.16 16.10 2.21
N PRO A 20 -7.04 17.42 2.47
CA PRO A 20 -6.16 18.28 1.70
C PRO A 20 -4.70 17.96 2.01
N LEU A 21 -3.96 17.43 1.04
CA LEU A 21 -2.55 17.04 1.24
C LEU A 21 -1.60 18.24 1.37
N ALA A 22 -2.03 19.45 0.98
CA ALA A 22 -1.25 20.66 1.13
C ALA A 22 -1.12 21.06 2.61
N GLY A 23 0.11 21.21 3.09
CA GLY A 23 0.39 21.58 4.49
C GLY A 23 0.32 20.42 5.50
N MET A 24 0.06 19.19 5.05
CA MET A 24 0.11 18.02 5.92
C MET A 24 1.54 17.55 6.20
N GLY A 25 1.71 16.87 7.34
CA GLY A 25 2.95 16.17 7.70
C GLY A 25 3.32 15.07 6.70
N GLN A 26 4.40 14.35 6.99
CA GLN A 26 4.92 13.32 6.06
C GLN A 26 4.03 12.08 5.91
N TYR A 27 3.09 11.87 6.83
CA TYR A 27 2.25 10.68 6.85
C TYR A 27 0.79 11.02 7.14
N VAL A 28 -0.11 10.31 6.49
CA VAL A 28 -1.55 10.28 6.79
C VAL A 28 -1.96 8.82 6.96
N VAL A 29 -2.52 8.48 8.11
CA VAL A 29 -2.95 7.11 8.44
C VAL A 29 -4.45 7.13 8.76
N PRO A 30 -5.32 6.76 7.80
CA PRO A 30 -6.72 6.53 8.08
C PRO A 30 -6.89 5.41 9.11
N GLN A 31 -7.81 5.60 10.05
CA GLN A 31 -8.22 4.58 11.01
C GLN A 31 -9.72 4.34 10.85
N VAL A 32 -10.10 3.08 10.67
CA VAL A 32 -11.51 2.69 10.58
C VAL A 32 -11.88 1.95 11.86
N HIS A 33 -12.90 2.43 12.55
CA HIS A 33 -13.34 1.90 13.84
C HIS A 33 -14.73 1.29 13.70
N VAL A 34 -14.89 0.05 14.14
CA VAL A 34 -16.23 -0.53 14.32
C VAL A 34 -16.75 -0.05 15.67
N TYR A 35 -17.76 0.82 15.67
CA TYR A 35 -18.36 1.33 16.89
C TYR A 35 -19.22 0.26 17.58
N ALA A 36 -20.18 -0.32 16.86
CA ALA A 36 -21.12 -1.35 17.32
C ALA A 36 -21.41 -2.36 16.20
N GLY A 37 -22.01 -3.50 16.54
CA GLY A 37 -22.32 -4.55 15.56
C GLY A 37 -21.12 -5.43 15.19
N GLU A 38 -21.28 -6.11 14.05
CA GLU A 38 -20.36 -7.11 13.46
C GLU A 38 -18.94 -6.57 13.30
N SER A 39 -17.94 -7.41 13.56
CA SER A 39 -16.54 -7.10 13.27
C SER A 39 -16.21 -7.22 11.78
N PHE A 40 -15.01 -6.79 11.38
CA PHE A 40 -14.56 -6.82 9.97
C PHE A 40 -14.50 -8.24 9.38
N ASP A 41 -14.39 -9.27 10.21
CA ASP A 41 -14.40 -10.67 9.79
C ASP A 41 -15.81 -11.30 9.74
N GLU A 42 -16.79 -10.63 10.35
CA GLU A 42 -18.20 -11.09 10.40
C GLU A 42 -19.04 -10.41 9.32
N VAL A 43 -18.83 -9.10 9.09
CA VAL A 43 -19.61 -8.31 8.13
C VAL A 43 -19.48 -8.85 6.70
N ALA A 44 -20.61 -8.98 6.01
CA ALA A 44 -20.66 -9.56 4.67
C ALA A 44 -19.80 -8.79 3.65
N GLU A 45 -19.85 -7.46 3.68
CA GLU A 45 -19.07 -6.60 2.80
C GLU A 45 -18.52 -5.37 3.54
N SER A 46 -17.20 -5.21 3.52
CA SER A 46 -16.54 -3.98 3.98
C SER A 46 -15.33 -3.67 3.09
N MET A 47 -15.19 -2.40 2.72
CA MET A 47 -14.20 -1.94 1.77
C MET A 47 -13.60 -0.61 2.25
N PHE A 48 -12.31 -0.44 2.03
CA PHE A 48 -11.65 0.85 2.11
C PHE A 48 -11.08 1.22 0.75
N GLY A 49 -11.14 2.49 0.38
CA GLY A 49 -10.51 2.97 -0.83
C GLY A 49 -10.15 4.43 -0.77
N TYR A 50 -9.38 4.86 -1.76
CA TYR A 50 -8.99 6.24 -1.93
C TYR A 50 -8.96 6.65 -3.39
N GLN A 51 -9.08 7.94 -3.63
CA GLN A 51 -8.89 8.54 -4.94
C GLN A 51 -8.26 9.92 -4.77
N THR A 52 -7.52 10.36 -5.78
CA THR A 52 -7.08 11.75 -5.89
C THR A 52 -8.21 12.58 -6.50
N ARG A 53 -8.39 13.81 -6.01
CA ARG A 53 -9.34 14.77 -6.56
C ARG A 53 -8.62 16.07 -6.88
N GLY A 54 -8.91 16.64 -8.05
CA GLY A 54 -8.47 17.98 -8.39
C GLY A 54 -9.24 19.05 -7.60
N ARG A 55 -8.67 20.25 -7.48
CA ARG A 55 -9.32 21.38 -6.78
C ARG A 55 -10.63 21.82 -7.45
N ASP A 56 -10.71 21.63 -8.76
CA ASP A 56 -11.90 21.83 -9.60
C ASP A 56 -13.09 20.93 -9.20
N GLN A 57 -12.81 19.82 -8.51
CA GLN A 57 -13.83 18.89 -8.03
C GLN A 57 -14.25 19.16 -6.58
N GLY A 58 -13.69 20.18 -5.92
CA GLY A 58 -13.99 20.58 -4.55
C GLY A 58 -15.39 21.20 -4.42
N GLY A 59 -16.41 20.35 -4.44
CA GLY A 59 -17.82 20.73 -4.42
C GLY A 59 -18.73 19.81 -5.23
N ALA A 60 -18.16 19.01 -6.15
CA ALA A 60 -18.92 17.98 -6.86
C ALA A 60 -19.31 16.84 -5.91
N PRO A 61 -20.54 16.29 -6.03
CA PRO A 61 -20.96 15.12 -5.27
C PRO A 61 -19.96 13.96 -5.43
N PHE A 62 -19.69 13.26 -4.33
CA PHE A 62 -18.84 12.08 -4.33
C PHE A 62 -19.59 10.89 -4.97
N ASP A 63 -18.93 10.20 -5.91
CA ASP A 63 -19.43 8.94 -6.49
C ASP A 63 -18.46 7.80 -6.14
N ALA A 64 -18.91 6.91 -5.25
CA ALA A 64 -18.14 5.77 -4.77
C ALA A 64 -17.64 4.84 -5.89
N ARG A 65 -18.34 4.80 -7.03
CA ARG A 65 -17.95 3.96 -8.19
C ARG A 65 -16.67 4.45 -8.86
N THR A 66 -16.28 5.70 -8.63
CA THR A 66 -15.05 6.28 -9.19
C THR A 66 -13.79 5.87 -8.43
N VAL A 67 -13.94 5.31 -7.22
CA VAL A 67 -12.83 4.79 -6.41
C VAL A 67 -12.31 3.49 -7.02
N ARG A 68 -11.18 3.57 -7.73
CA ARG A 68 -10.53 2.38 -8.32
C ARG A 68 -9.60 1.67 -7.35
N SER A 69 -8.89 2.43 -6.51
CA SER A 69 -7.99 1.89 -5.49
C SER A 69 -8.81 1.50 -4.26
N ARG A 70 -9.31 0.27 -4.25
CA ARG A 70 -10.09 -0.31 -3.15
C ARG A 70 -9.49 -1.63 -2.70
N SER A 71 -9.67 -1.94 -1.43
CA SER A 71 -9.35 -3.25 -0.86
C SER A 71 -10.38 -3.61 0.20
N ARG A 72 -10.64 -4.92 0.35
CA ARG A 72 -11.56 -5.42 1.38
C ARG A 72 -10.98 -5.16 2.76
N LEU A 73 -11.85 -4.79 3.68
CA LEU A 73 -11.56 -4.84 5.11
C LEU A 73 -12.06 -6.17 5.62
N HIS A 74 -11.13 -7.09 5.87
CA HIS A 74 -11.41 -8.39 6.44
C HIS A 74 -10.25 -8.78 7.34
N GLY A 75 -10.51 -8.89 8.65
CA GLY A 75 -9.48 -9.21 9.61
C GLY A 75 -9.94 -9.12 11.06
N GLN A 76 -9.18 -9.77 11.92
CA GLN A 76 -9.50 -9.94 13.34
C GLN A 76 -9.26 -8.65 14.12
N GLY A 77 -10.34 -8.00 14.59
CA GLY A 77 -10.28 -6.80 15.43
C GLY A 77 -11.40 -5.80 15.14
N ARG A 78 -11.42 -4.69 15.89
CA ARG A 78 -12.41 -3.60 15.71
C ARG A 78 -11.81 -2.26 15.27
N VAL A 79 -10.50 -2.23 15.05
CA VAL A 79 -9.79 -1.07 14.50
C VAL A 79 -8.90 -1.53 13.36
N ALA A 80 -9.10 -0.94 12.18
CA ALA A 80 -8.30 -1.21 10.98
C ALA A 80 -7.47 0.01 10.60
N LEU A 81 -6.21 -0.24 10.23
CA LEU A 81 -5.32 0.69 9.55
C LEU A 81 -5.11 0.14 8.14
N PRO A 82 -5.97 0.52 7.18
CA PRO A 82 -5.97 -0.12 5.86
C PRO A 82 -4.78 0.31 5.01
N VAL A 83 -4.42 1.59 5.06
CA VAL A 83 -3.39 2.20 4.23
C VAL A 83 -2.64 3.25 5.03
N VAL A 84 -1.41 3.56 4.61
CA VAL A 84 -0.73 4.80 4.97
C VAL A 84 -0.37 5.54 3.70
N PHE A 85 -0.67 6.84 3.68
CA PHE A 85 -0.14 7.75 2.69
C PHE A 85 1.14 8.35 3.24
N ALA A 86 2.24 8.13 2.54
CA ALA A 86 3.54 8.67 2.91
C ALA A 86 4.02 9.64 1.84
N ARG A 87 4.63 10.74 2.25
CA ARG A 87 5.25 11.72 1.35
C ARG A 87 6.74 11.40 1.22
N GLY A 88 7.15 11.00 0.03
CA GLY A 88 8.56 10.77 -0.33
C GLY A 88 9.09 11.81 -1.33
N GLU A 89 10.29 11.56 -1.83
CA GLU A 89 10.97 12.43 -2.81
C GLU A 89 10.19 12.55 -4.13
N HIS A 90 9.49 11.48 -4.53
CA HIS A 90 8.72 11.41 -5.78
C HIS A 90 7.23 11.77 -5.60
N GLY A 91 6.86 12.32 -4.43
CA GLY A 91 5.48 12.68 -4.11
C GLY A 91 4.82 11.73 -3.11
N TRP A 92 3.48 11.70 -3.11
CA TRP A 92 2.70 10.87 -2.20
C TRP A 92 2.61 9.44 -2.74
N GLN A 93 2.90 8.47 -1.87
CA GLN A 93 2.73 7.05 -2.11
C GLN A 93 1.70 6.48 -1.12
N ALA A 94 0.90 5.53 -1.58
CA ALA A 94 -0.04 4.78 -0.74
C ALA A 94 0.51 3.38 -0.51
N VAL A 95 0.63 2.98 0.75
CA VAL A 95 1.10 1.65 1.14
C VAL A 95 -0.05 0.94 1.86
N TRP A 96 -0.59 -0.11 1.25
CA TRP A 96 -1.59 -0.96 1.89
C TRP A 96 -0.96 -1.69 3.07
N LEU A 97 -1.57 -1.54 4.24
CA LEU A 97 -1.09 -2.11 5.50
C LEU A 97 -1.91 -3.32 5.92
N HIS A 98 -3.24 -3.25 5.79
CA HIS A 98 -4.16 -4.28 6.27
C HIS A 98 -3.92 -4.71 7.73
N LEU A 99 -3.62 -3.74 8.60
CA LEU A 99 -3.40 -4.02 10.01
C LEU A 99 -4.71 -3.93 10.77
N TYR A 100 -5.03 -4.98 11.51
CA TYR A 100 -6.18 -5.04 12.40
C TYR A 100 -5.67 -5.12 13.83
N LEU A 101 -5.99 -4.10 14.62
CA LEU A 101 -5.52 -4.00 16.00
C LEU A 101 -6.47 -4.78 16.92
N ARG A 102 -5.90 -5.70 17.71
CA ARG A 102 -6.62 -6.44 18.76
C ARG A 102 -6.58 -5.65 20.07
N GLY A 103 -7.76 -5.39 20.66
CA GLY A 103 -7.93 -4.70 21.94
C GLY A 103 -9.28 -3.99 22.06
N THR A 104 -9.77 -3.77 23.27
CA THR A 104 -10.95 -2.94 23.55
C THR A 104 -10.57 -1.47 23.33
N PRO A 105 -11.33 -0.66 22.57
CA PRO A 105 -11.03 0.76 22.43
C PRO A 105 -11.09 1.38 23.82
N ALA A 106 -9.95 1.78 24.38
CA ALA A 106 -9.91 2.61 25.58
C ALA A 106 -10.33 4.03 25.17
N PHE A 107 -11.63 4.18 24.92
CA PHE A 107 -12.28 5.37 24.38
C PHE A 107 -11.82 5.73 22.96
N ASN A 108 -12.72 6.27 22.14
CA ASN A 108 -12.47 6.76 20.79
C ASN A 108 -11.60 8.04 20.78
N ARG A 109 -10.56 8.10 21.64
CA ARG A 109 -9.59 9.19 21.67
C ARG A 109 -8.41 8.81 20.80
N VAL A 110 -8.36 9.46 19.64
CA VAL A 110 -7.23 9.46 18.70
C VAL A 110 -5.93 9.71 19.47
N GLU A 111 -5.89 10.64 20.44
CA GLU A 111 -4.71 10.99 21.22
C GLU A 111 -4.08 9.83 22.01
N GLY A 112 -4.88 8.91 22.57
CA GLY A 112 -4.36 7.79 23.36
C GLY A 112 -3.76 6.66 22.53
N ASN A 113 -4.21 6.51 21.28
CA ASN A 113 -3.78 5.43 20.37
C ASN A 113 -2.80 5.92 19.28
N THR A 114 -2.68 7.24 19.07
CA THR A 114 -1.84 7.82 18.02
C THR A 114 -0.36 7.50 18.23
N PHE A 115 0.14 7.55 19.46
CA PHE A 115 1.58 7.37 19.71
C PHE A 115 2.05 5.93 19.38
N THR A 116 1.28 4.92 19.80
CA THR A 116 1.57 3.51 19.52
C THR A 116 1.30 3.13 18.07
N THR A 117 0.24 3.68 17.47
CA THR A 117 -0.09 3.45 16.06
C THR A 117 0.92 4.10 15.13
N ALA A 118 1.25 5.37 15.34
CA ALA A 118 2.23 6.10 14.53
C ALA A 118 3.59 5.40 14.57
N HIS A 119 4.04 4.92 15.73
CA HIS A 119 5.31 4.21 15.81
C HIS A 119 5.28 2.85 15.06
N ARG A 120 4.18 2.09 15.15
CA ARG A 120 4.03 0.82 14.40
C ARG A 120 4.00 1.04 12.90
N VAL A 121 3.18 1.99 12.43
CA VAL A 121 3.08 2.33 11.01
C VAL A 121 4.39 2.90 10.50
N ARG A 122 5.02 3.80 11.26
CA ARG A 122 6.35 4.34 10.94
C ARG A 122 7.38 3.22 10.83
N ALA A 123 7.43 2.26 11.75
CA ALA A 123 8.35 1.13 11.67
C ALA A 123 8.13 0.26 10.43
N LEU A 124 6.88 0.12 9.95
CA LEU A 124 6.56 -0.57 8.70
C LEU A 124 6.94 0.23 7.46
N VAL A 125 6.74 1.55 7.48
CA VAL A 125 7.00 2.44 6.33
C VAL A 125 8.49 2.79 6.20
N GLU A 126 9.17 3.01 7.32
CA GLU A 126 10.62 3.23 7.37
C GLU A 126 11.39 1.92 7.18
N ARG A 127 10.71 0.76 7.15
CA ARG A 127 11.34 -0.50 6.81
C ARG A 127 11.83 -0.42 5.37
N ARG A 128 13.13 -0.23 5.20
CA ARG A 128 13.79 -0.31 3.91
C ARG A 128 13.79 -1.76 3.45
N TYR A 129 12.81 -2.11 2.63
CA TYR A 129 12.88 -3.35 1.86
C TYR A 129 14.07 -3.27 0.90
N LEU A 130 14.78 -4.38 0.74
CA LEU A 130 15.72 -4.54 -0.36
C LEU A 130 14.89 -4.49 -1.66
N THR A 131 15.08 -3.45 -2.46
CA THR A 131 14.38 -3.33 -3.75
C THR A 131 15.27 -3.82 -4.87
N MET A 132 14.66 -4.27 -5.98
CA MET A 132 15.40 -4.58 -7.20
C MET A 132 16.18 -3.37 -7.71
N SER A 133 15.63 -2.16 -7.57
CA SER A 133 16.32 -0.91 -7.93
C SER A 133 17.60 -0.70 -7.11
N TYR A 134 17.57 -1.04 -5.82
CA TYR A 134 18.75 -0.98 -4.96
C TYR A 134 19.81 -2.01 -5.36
N LEU A 135 19.43 -3.27 -5.60
CA LEU A 135 20.33 -4.32 -6.08
C LEU A 135 20.96 -3.96 -7.43
N VAL A 136 20.16 -3.50 -8.40
CA VAL A 136 20.62 -3.03 -9.72
C VAL A 136 21.59 -1.86 -9.56
N GLY A 137 21.33 -0.93 -8.64
CA GLY A 137 22.24 0.17 -8.31
C GLY A 137 23.60 -0.32 -7.83
N LEU A 138 23.63 -1.34 -6.95
CA LEU A 138 24.88 -1.96 -6.51
C LEU A 138 25.60 -2.69 -7.64
N TRP A 139 24.90 -3.47 -8.46
CA TRP A 139 25.51 -4.23 -9.56
C TRP A 139 26.11 -3.34 -10.64
N ARG A 140 25.48 -2.20 -10.97
CA ARG A 140 26.02 -1.22 -11.91
C ARG A 140 27.41 -0.70 -11.55
N THR A 141 27.82 -0.80 -10.28
CA THR A 141 29.18 -0.43 -9.85
C THR A 141 30.24 -1.50 -10.16
N ARG A 142 29.82 -2.73 -10.48
CA ARG A 142 30.72 -3.90 -10.65
C ARG A 142 30.56 -4.62 -11.98
N THR A 143 29.42 -4.51 -12.64
CA THR A 143 29.13 -5.17 -13.91
C THR A 143 28.18 -4.31 -14.75
N GLU A 144 28.12 -4.60 -16.04
CA GLU A 144 27.16 -3.99 -16.93
C GLU A 144 25.74 -4.47 -16.61
N VAL A 145 24.82 -3.53 -16.42
CA VAL A 145 23.40 -3.82 -16.17
C VAL A 145 22.54 -2.95 -17.05
N THR A 146 21.90 -3.59 -18.03
CA THR A 146 21.02 -2.95 -19.01
C THR A 146 19.59 -3.42 -18.82
N ILE A 147 18.62 -2.58 -19.21
CA ILE A 147 17.24 -3.05 -19.36
C ILE A 147 17.19 -3.75 -20.71
N TRP A 148 16.85 -5.03 -20.70
CA TRP A 148 16.77 -5.81 -21.92
C TRP A 148 15.51 -5.44 -22.71
N ASP A 149 15.70 -5.14 -24.00
CA ASP A 149 14.64 -4.73 -24.93
C ASP A 149 14.16 -5.87 -25.84
N GLY A 150 14.56 -7.11 -25.54
CA GLY A 150 14.20 -8.31 -26.30
C GLY A 150 15.09 -8.60 -27.51
N ARG A 151 16.16 -7.82 -27.74
CA ARG A 151 17.14 -8.12 -28.81
C ARG A 151 17.97 -9.35 -28.48
N ALA A 152 18.47 -10.01 -29.52
CA ALA A 152 19.44 -11.09 -29.38
C ALA A 152 20.67 -10.61 -28.60
N LEU A 153 21.17 -11.47 -27.72
CA LEU A 153 22.32 -11.22 -26.86
C LEU A 153 23.51 -12.01 -27.39
N ASP A 154 24.68 -11.39 -27.42
CA ASP A 154 25.90 -11.95 -28.02
C ASP A 154 26.59 -13.01 -27.13
N GLY A 155 26.12 -13.20 -25.89
CA GLY A 155 26.68 -14.18 -24.96
C GLY A 155 25.82 -14.40 -23.71
N PRO A 156 26.22 -15.33 -22.84
CA PRO A 156 25.48 -15.69 -21.63
C PRO A 156 25.27 -14.49 -20.71
N VAL A 157 24.09 -14.39 -20.11
CA VAL A 157 23.74 -13.29 -19.20
C VAL A 157 23.14 -13.81 -17.91
N THR A 158 23.13 -12.97 -16.88
CA THR A 158 22.23 -13.15 -15.73
C THR A 158 20.97 -12.33 -15.96
N PHE A 159 19.86 -13.00 -16.29
CA PHE A 159 18.55 -12.38 -16.47
C PHE A 159 17.80 -12.28 -15.14
N VAL A 160 17.23 -11.11 -14.86
CA VAL A 160 16.33 -10.90 -13.72
C VAL A 160 15.03 -10.26 -14.21
N GLY A 161 13.90 -10.92 -13.96
CA GLY A 161 12.61 -10.47 -14.49
C GLY A 161 11.41 -11.10 -13.79
N VAL A 162 10.20 -10.73 -14.23
CA VAL A 162 8.96 -11.33 -13.72
C VAL A 162 8.80 -12.74 -14.28
N ASP A 163 8.90 -12.87 -15.60
CA ASP A 163 8.79 -14.11 -16.35
C ASP A 163 10.10 -14.44 -17.07
N ALA A 164 10.40 -15.73 -17.20
CA ALA A 164 11.57 -16.20 -17.92
C ALA A 164 11.40 -15.98 -19.44
N PRO A 165 12.40 -15.43 -20.15
CA PRO A 165 12.36 -15.34 -21.60
C PRO A 165 12.40 -16.73 -22.24
N ARG A 166 11.83 -16.86 -23.44
CA ARG A 166 11.81 -18.14 -24.17
C ARG A 166 13.18 -18.54 -24.72
N GLU A 167 13.99 -17.54 -25.09
CA GLU A 167 15.27 -17.74 -25.75
C GLU A 167 16.31 -16.83 -25.08
N LEU A 168 17.26 -17.45 -24.40
CA LEU A 168 18.47 -16.81 -23.88
C LEU A 168 19.67 -17.64 -24.32
N PRO A 169 20.86 -17.04 -24.48
CA PRO A 169 22.06 -17.78 -24.82
C PRO A 169 22.36 -18.89 -23.82
N ASP A 170 22.84 -20.04 -24.32
CA ASP A 170 23.20 -21.19 -23.49
C ASP A 170 24.22 -20.80 -22.40
N GLY A 171 23.97 -21.24 -21.17
CA GLY A 171 24.77 -20.86 -20.00
C GLY A 171 24.32 -19.58 -19.29
N SER A 172 23.20 -18.97 -19.71
CA SER A 172 22.59 -17.85 -18.99
C SER A 172 21.91 -18.31 -17.70
N ASP A 173 22.03 -17.50 -16.65
CA ASP A 173 21.30 -17.68 -15.39
C ASP A 173 20.00 -16.87 -15.40
N VAL A 174 18.92 -17.43 -14.85
CA VAL A 174 17.59 -16.79 -14.85
C VAL A 174 17.02 -16.75 -13.44
N TYR A 175 16.72 -15.54 -12.96
CA TYR A 175 16.09 -15.28 -11.66
C TYR A 175 14.73 -14.60 -11.87
N THR A 176 13.67 -15.38 -11.75
CA THR A 176 12.25 -14.96 -11.78
C THR A 176 11.69 -14.76 -10.37
N LEU A 177 10.44 -14.28 -10.25
CA LEU A 177 9.81 -13.96 -8.95
C LEU A 177 9.96 -15.05 -7.88
N ASP A 178 9.91 -16.32 -8.26
CA ASP A 178 10.04 -17.49 -7.40
C ASP A 178 11.47 -17.75 -6.91
N ARG A 179 12.48 -17.22 -7.62
CA ARG A 179 13.93 -17.41 -7.34
C ARG A 179 14.64 -16.13 -6.93
N LEU A 180 13.97 -14.98 -6.90
CA LEU A 180 14.58 -13.69 -6.52
C LEU A 180 15.26 -13.73 -5.15
N GLY A 181 14.79 -14.59 -4.22
CA GLY A 181 15.42 -14.77 -2.92
C GLY A 181 16.86 -15.30 -2.98
N GLU A 182 17.23 -16.03 -4.03
CA GLU A 182 18.58 -16.58 -4.22
C GLU A 182 19.63 -15.49 -4.48
N LEU A 183 19.20 -14.29 -4.89
CA LEU A 183 20.09 -13.14 -5.10
C LEU A 183 20.51 -12.45 -3.80
N ILE A 184 19.90 -12.82 -2.67
CA ILE A 184 20.22 -12.27 -1.36
C ILE A 184 21.26 -13.18 -0.70
N PRO A 185 22.44 -12.66 -0.31
CA PRO A 185 23.43 -13.43 0.44
C PRO A 185 22.83 -14.00 1.73
N ALA A 186 23.19 -15.25 2.06
CA ALA A 186 22.80 -15.91 3.30
C ALA A 186 23.34 -15.20 4.56
#